data_AF-A0A059KFP9-F1
#
_entry.id   AF-A0A059KFP9-F1
#
_cell.length_a   1.000
_cell.length_b   1.000
_cell.length_c   1.000
_cell.angle_alpha   90.00
_cell.angle_beta   90.00
_cell.angle_gamma   90.00
#
_symmetry.space_group_name_H-M   'P 1'
#
loop_
_entity.id
_entity.type
_entity.pdbx_description
1 polymer ?
#
loop_
_entity_poly.entity_id
_entity_poly.type
_entity_poly.pdbx_seq_one_letter_code
_entity_poly.pdbx_strand_id
1 'polypeptide(L)'
;MLATLPAALVPGQAAPEPWAPLDEARRLLAAAPDEARADLLARLDTLARALRAHPAPLQWLHGDAQVNNARALRADPAASVWLDWEDACRGPLEWDLAGLVGAGRIFGGPEQAWAEAALAGWCEQGPPIDTALLDACIEARALFVVAWTGWMGADRPGRRERLAARLAWLQQRGQAGVAAAALIPAASPRRP
;
A
#
# COMPACT_ATOMS: atom_id res chain seq x y z
N MET A 1 29.93 27.14 -1.24
CA MET A 1 29.67 26.93 -2.68
C MET A 1 28.68 25.78 -2.76
N LEU A 2 27.37 26.08 -2.79
CA LEU A 2 26.32 25.07 -2.92
C LEU A 2 26.40 24.52 -4.35
N ALA A 3 26.74 23.23 -4.48
CA ALA A 3 26.77 22.55 -5.76
C ALA A 3 25.37 22.63 -6.38
N THR A 4 25.30 23.09 -7.62
CA THR A 4 24.11 23.05 -8.47
C THR A 4 23.58 21.62 -8.51
N LEU A 5 22.37 21.42 -7.97
CA LEU A 5 21.64 20.18 -8.13
C LEU A 5 21.48 19.90 -9.64
N PRO A 6 21.71 18.67 -10.13
CA PRO A 6 21.51 18.34 -11.53
C PRO A 6 20.07 18.66 -11.95
N ALA A 7 19.87 19.07 -13.20
CA ALA A 7 18.56 19.46 -13.75
C ALA A 7 17.46 18.39 -13.61
N ALA A 8 17.81 17.15 -13.25
CA ALA A 8 16.87 16.08 -12.88
C ALA A 8 16.14 16.33 -11.53
N LEU A 9 16.56 17.31 -10.74
CA LEU A 9 15.96 17.71 -9.47
C LEU A 9 15.21 19.04 -9.59
N VAL A 10 14.70 19.40 -10.77
CA VAL A 10 13.69 20.46 -10.88
C VAL A 10 12.42 19.93 -10.21
N PRO A 11 12.00 20.47 -9.06
CA PRO A 11 10.76 20.05 -8.43
C PRO A 11 9.60 20.40 -9.36
N GLY A 12 8.75 19.42 -9.70
CA GLY A 12 7.43 19.70 -10.26
C GLY A 12 7.20 19.48 -11.76
N GLN A 13 7.91 18.56 -12.43
CA GLN A 13 7.61 18.27 -13.85
C GLN A 13 6.82 16.98 -14.14
N ALA A 14 6.67 16.08 -13.17
CA ALA A 14 5.73 14.98 -13.27
C ALA A 14 4.91 14.92 -11.98
N ALA A 15 3.61 15.22 -12.06
CA ALA A 15 2.71 14.75 -11.02
C ALA A 15 2.74 13.21 -11.09
N PRO A 16 3.00 12.48 -10.00
CA PRO A 16 2.97 11.04 -10.03
C PRO A 16 1.57 10.61 -10.44
N GLU A 17 1.54 9.71 -11.42
CA GLU A 17 0.30 9.19 -11.96
C GLU A 17 -0.56 8.60 -10.82
N PRO A 18 -1.86 8.88 -10.80
CA PRO A 18 -2.79 8.20 -9.90
C PRO A 18 -2.59 6.69 -9.96
N TRP A 19 -2.45 6.07 -8.78
CA TRP A 19 -2.26 4.63 -8.66
C TRP A 19 -0.98 4.07 -9.29
N ALA A 20 0.09 4.87 -9.39
CA ALA A 20 1.41 4.43 -9.87
C ALA A 20 1.91 3.10 -9.23
N PRO A 21 1.71 2.83 -7.91
CA PRO A 21 2.10 1.54 -7.34
C PRO A 21 1.38 0.32 -7.95
N LEU A 22 0.15 0.46 -8.44
CA LEU A 22 -0.57 -0.64 -9.10
C LEU A 22 0.05 -0.97 -10.46
N ASP A 23 0.46 0.07 -11.21
CA ASP A 23 1.12 -0.10 -12.50
C ASP A 23 2.52 -0.70 -12.34
N GLU A 24 3.24 -0.27 -11.29
CA GLU A 24 4.51 -0.88 -10.88
C GLU A 24 4.32 -2.37 -10.57
N ALA A 25 3.39 -2.71 -9.66
CA ALA A 25 3.10 -4.10 -9.30
C ALA A 25 2.80 -4.96 -10.53
N ARG A 26 1.98 -4.43 -11.45
CA ARG A 26 1.62 -5.14 -12.68
C ARG A 26 2.85 -5.40 -13.56
N ARG A 27 3.71 -4.40 -13.75
CA ARG A 27 4.92 -4.52 -14.57
C ARG A 27 5.89 -5.55 -13.97
N LEU A 28 6.10 -5.49 -12.66
CA LEU A 28 6.98 -6.41 -11.94
C LEU A 28 6.46 -7.85 -11.98
N LEU A 29 5.15 -8.06 -11.76
CA LEU A 29 4.54 -9.39 -11.89
C LEU A 29 4.66 -9.90 -13.33
N ALA A 30 4.40 -9.07 -14.34
CA ALA A 30 4.49 -9.48 -15.74
C ALA A 30 5.90 -9.96 -16.13
N ALA A 31 6.94 -9.42 -15.51
CA ALA A 31 8.32 -9.81 -15.73
C ALA A 31 8.78 -11.02 -14.88
N ALA A 32 8.01 -11.43 -13.87
CA ALA A 32 8.39 -12.53 -12.97
C ALA A 32 8.35 -13.89 -13.71
N PRO A 33 9.27 -14.84 -13.47
CA PRO A 33 9.30 -16.13 -14.16
C PRO A 33 8.30 -17.19 -13.61
N ASP A 34 7.48 -16.84 -12.62
CA ASP A 34 6.68 -17.77 -11.81
C ASP A 34 5.43 -18.32 -12.52
N GLU A 35 5.07 -19.58 -12.26
CA GLU A 35 3.85 -20.22 -12.77
C GLU A 35 2.58 -19.63 -12.16
N ALA A 36 2.65 -19.15 -10.90
CA ALA A 36 1.53 -18.48 -10.23
C ALA A 36 1.27 -17.04 -10.74
N ARG A 37 2.11 -16.53 -11.64
CA ARG A 37 2.05 -15.15 -12.15
C ARG A 37 0.71 -14.80 -12.77
N ALA A 38 0.13 -15.71 -13.57
CA ALA A 38 -1.10 -15.42 -14.32
C ALA A 38 -2.28 -15.11 -13.37
N ASP A 39 -2.42 -15.88 -12.29
CA ASP A 39 -3.48 -15.69 -11.29
C ASP A 39 -3.28 -14.39 -10.51
N LEU A 40 -2.03 -14.09 -10.11
CA LEU A 40 -1.71 -12.84 -9.41
C LEU A 40 -1.96 -11.61 -10.28
N LEU A 41 -1.61 -11.67 -11.58
CA LEU A 41 -1.90 -10.61 -12.53
C LEU A 41 -3.40 -10.40 -12.72
N ALA A 42 -4.16 -11.47 -12.97
CA ALA A 42 -5.61 -11.37 -13.15
C ALA A 42 -6.32 -10.79 -11.91
N ARG A 43 -5.83 -11.16 -10.72
CA ARG A 43 -6.30 -10.64 -9.45
C ARG A 43 -5.97 -9.15 -9.30
N LEU A 44 -4.72 -8.75 -9.54
CA LEU A 44 -4.28 -7.36 -9.51
C LEU A 44 -5.09 -6.50 -10.49
N ASP A 45 -5.33 -7.00 -11.71
CA ASP A 45 -6.07 -6.28 -12.74
C ASP A 45 -7.51 -6.02 -12.37
N THR A 46 -8.14 -6.97 -11.68
CA THR A 46 -9.52 -6.79 -11.20
C THR A 46 -9.58 -5.81 -10.05
N LEU A 47 -8.67 -5.92 -9.08
CA LEU A 47 -8.55 -4.95 -7.98
C LEU A 47 -8.25 -3.55 -8.50
N ALA A 48 -7.31 -3.41 -9.43
CA ALA A 48 -6.91 -2.11 -9.97
C ALA A 48 -8.06 -1.42 -10.72
N ARG A 49 -8.87 -2.17 -11.46
CA ARG A 49 -10.09 -1.62 -12.08
C ARG A 49 -11.10 -1.12 -11.04
N ALA A 50 -11.35 -1.91 -9.99
CA ALA A 50 -12.27 -1.53 -8.92
C ALA A 50 -11.77 -0.29 -8.15
N LEU A 51 -10.50 -0.29 -7.74
CA LEU A 51 -9.87 0.81 -7.02
C LEU A 51 -9.89 2.11 -7.83
N ARG A 52 -9.60 2.05 -9.13
CA ARG A 52 -9.63 3.22 -10.02
C ARG A 52 -11.04 3.74 -10.28
N ALA A 53 -12.05 2.87 -10.29
CA ALA A 53 -13.45 3.26 -10.45
C ALA A 53 -14.05 3.84 -9.15
N HIS A 54 -13.38 3.67 -8.02
CA HIS A 54 -13.88 4.13 -6.73
C HIS A 54 -13.93 5.66 -6.64
N PRO A 55 -15.01 6.28 -6.14
CA PRO A 55 -15.15 7.74 -6.10
C PRO A 55 -14.35 8.43 -4.97
N ALA A 56 -13.44 7.72 -4.31
CA ALA A 56 -12.68 8.29 -3.20
C ALA A 56 -11.74 9.41 -3.71
N PRO A 57 -11.57 10.49 -2.92
CA PRO A 57 -10.69 11.58 -3.32
C PRO A 57 -9.23 11.10 -3.39
N LEU A 58 -8.54 11.49 -4.47
CA LEU A 58 -7.13 11.18 -4.67
C LEU A 58 -6.26 12.32 -4.16
N GLN A 59 -5.49 12.06 -3.11
CA GLN A 59 -4.57 13.00 -2.47
C GLN A 59 -3.12 12.58 -2.63
N TRP A 60 -2.20 13.44 -2.20
CA TRP A 60 -0.80 13.07 -2.06
C TRP A 60 -0.64 12.12 -0.89
N LEU A 61 0.05 11.02 -1.15
CA LEU A 61 0.31 9.96 -0.20
C LEU A 61 1.81 9.76 -0.05
N HIS A 62 2.20 9.16 1.06
CA HIS A 62 3.54 8.61 1.23
C HIS A 62 3.79 7.46 0.26
N GLY A 63 2.77 6.65 -0.03
CA GLY A 63 2.83 5.52 -0.96
C GLY A 63 3.40 4.24 -0.33
N ASP A 64 4.31 4.39 0.63
CA ASP A 64 4.87 3.31 1.46
C ASP A 64 4.81 3.60 2.98
N ALA A 65 3.64 4.00 3.48
CA ALA A 65 3.42 4.41 4.89
C ALA A 65 3.45 3.24 5.90
N GLN A 66 4.54 2.48 5.95
CA GLN A 66 4.77 1.45 6.96
C GLN A 66 5.56 1.99 8.16
N VAL A 67 5.40 1.35 9.34
CA VAL A 67 5.92 1.87 10.62
C VAL A 67 7.43 2.08 10.62
N ASN A 68 8.18 1.29 9.85
CA ASN A 68 9.62 1.42 9.69
C ASN A 68 10.03 2.70 8.93
N ASN A 69 9.09 3.45 8.36
CA ASN A 69 9.31 4.73 7.72
C ASN A 69 8.89 5.92 8.60
N ALA A 70 8.29 5.67 9.78
CA ALA A 70 8.00 6.69 10.77
C ALA A 70 9.09 6.75 11.86
N ARG A 71 9.52 7.95 12.25
CA ARG A 71 10.46 8.16 13.37
C ARG A 71 9.94 9.22 14.33
N ALA A 72 9.89 8.87 15.61
CA ALA A 72 9.68 9.84 16.67
C ALA A 72 10.87 10.81 16.73
N LEU A 73 10.58 12.10 16.90
CA LEU A 73 11.62 13.11 17.07
C LEU A 73 12.18 13.07 18.49
N ARG A 74 13.51 13.11 18.63
CA ARG A 74 14.15 13.13 19.96
C ARG A 74 13.75 14.36 20.78
N ALA A 75 13.57 15.50 20.11
CA ALA A 75 13.21 16.76 20.75
C ALA A 75 11.75 16.79 21.22
N ASP A 76 10.89 15.98 20.61
CA ASP A 76 9.49 15.83 20.97
C ASP A 76 9.02 14.40 20.62
N PRO A 77 9.01 13.48 21.59
CA PRO A 77 8.57 12.09 21.36
C PRO A 77 7.10 11.96 20.95
N ALA A 78 6.27 12.99 21.15
CA ALA A 78 4.89 13.02 20.66
C ALA A 78 4.82 13.39 19.16
N ALA A 79 5.87 13.99 18.61
CA ALA A 79 6.00 14.30 17.20
C ALA A 79 6.72 13.18 16.44
N SER A 80 6.21 12.83 15.27
CA SER A 80 6.85 11.88 14.36
C SER A 80 6.99 12.45 12.96
N VAL A 81 8.03 12.03 12.26
CA VAL A 81 8.28 12.37 10.86
C VAL A 81 8.28 11.11 9.99
N TRP A 82 7.80 11.27 8.77
CA TRP A 82 7.90 10.27 7.73
C TRP A 82 9.20 10.44 6.94
N LEU A 83 9.88 9.32 6.72
CA LEU A 83 11.08 9.19 5.91
C LEU A 83 10.73 8.35 4.68
N ASP A 84 11.62 8.34 3.67
CA ASP A 84 11.51 7.41 2.54
C ASP A 84 10.33 7.72 1.58
N TRP A 85 10.35 8.91 1.01
CA TRP A 85 9.30 9.45 0.12
C TRP A 85 9.43 9.02 -1.36
N GLU A 86 10.24 8.02 -1.68
CA GLU A 86 10.51 7.59 -3.06
C GLU A 86 9.29 6.97 -3.76
N ASP A 87 8.38 6.38 -2.98
CA ASP A 87 7.11 5.81 -3.46
C ASP A 87 5.93 6.80 -3.40
N ALA A 88 6.18 8.08 -3.12
CA ALA A 88 5.13 9.09 -2.99
C ALA A 88 4.25 9.16 -4.25
N CYS A 89 2.95 9.00 -4.07
CA CYS A 89 2.01 8.84 -5.17
C CYS A 89 0.68 9.58 -4.94
N ARG A 90 -0.20 9.54 -5.96
CA ARG A 90 -1.59 10.00 -5.84
C ARG A 90 -2.52 8.79 -5.64
N GLY A 91 -3.33 8.82 -4.58
CA GLY A 91 -4.24 7.73 -4.24
C GLY A 91 -5.23 8.13 -3.13
N PRO A 92 -6.16 7.24 -2.76
CA PRO A 92 -7.02 7.44 -1.60
C PRO A 92 -6.25 7.22 -0.30
N LEU A 93 -6.68 7.88 0.77
CA LEU A 93 -6.10 7.77 2.11
C LEU A 93 -5.89 6.30 2.55
N GLU A 94 -6.85 5.46 2.20
CA GLU A 94 -6.91 4.04 2.49
C GLU A 94 -5.68 3.26 1.99
N TRP A 95 -4.96 3.76 0.98
CA TRP A 95 -3.71 3.17 0.52
C TRP A 95 -2.58 3.29 1.55
N ASP A 96 -2.39 4.47 2.15
CA ASP A 96 -1.38 4.66 3.19
C ASP A 96 -1.78 3.92 4.48
N LEU A 97 -3.06 3.95 4.84
CA LEU A 97 -3.57 3.16 5.97
C LEU A 97 -3.36 1.65 5.75
N ALA A 98 -3.51 1.16 4.51
CA ALA A 98 -3.18 -0.21 4.16
C ALA A 98 -1.68 -0.53 4.33
N GLY A 99 -0.79 0.43 4.05
CA GLY A 99 0.63 0.34 4.37
C GLY A 99 0.89 0.19 5.87
N LEU A 100 0.16 0.96 6.68
CA LEU A 100 0.29 0.98 8.15
C LEU A 100 -0.15 -0.35 8.79
N VAL A 101 -1.33 -0.87 8.42
CA VAL A 101 -1.94 -2.03 9.09
C VAL A 101 -1.71 -3.37 8.38
N GLY A 102 -1.36 -3.34 7.09
CA GLY A 102 -1.36 -4.52 6.24
C GLY A 102 -0.44 -5.63 6.74
N ALA A 103 0.79 -5.30 7.13
CA ALA A 103 1.74 -6.31 7.64
C ALA A 103 1.22 -6.98 8.92
N GLY A 104 0.69 -6.19 9.87
CA GLY A 104 0.12 -6.70 11.12
C GLY A 104 -1.08 -7.61 10.86
N ARG A 105 -1.98 -7.26 9.92
CA ARG A 105 -3.13 -8.10 9.56
C ARG A 105 -2.77 -9.37 8.80
N ILE A 106 -1.66 -9.37 8.06
CA ILE A 106 -1.20 -10.54 7.28
C ILE A 106 -0.45 -11.53 8.18
N PHE A 107 0.44 -11.04 9.04
CA PHE A 107 1.34 -11.90 9.83
C PHE A 107 0.88 -12.10 11.28
N GLY A 108 -0.02 -11.25 11.78
CA GLY A 108 -0.39 -11.21 13.18
C GLY A 108 0.74 -10.75 14.10
N GLY A 109 0.60 -11.07 15.38
CA GLY A 109 1.63 -10.82 16.40
C GLY A 109 1.61 -9.40 16.98
N PRO A 110 2.66 -9.02 17.74
CA PRO A 110 2.69 -7.75 18.48
C PRO A 110 2.55 -6.50 17.62
N GLU A 111 3.05 -6.55 16.38
CA GLU A 111 2.95 -5.45 15.40
C GLU A 111 1.49 -5.15 15.04
N GLN A 112 0.62 -6.16 15.04
CA GLN A 112 -0.80 -5.98 14.75
C GLN A 112 -1.48 -5.10 15.81
N ALA A 113 -1.25 -5.36 17.09
CA ALA A 113 -1.89 -4.61 18.17
C ALA A 113 -1.55 -3.12 18.11
N TRP A 114 -0.29 -2.79 17.84
CA TRP A 114 0.15 -1.41 17.66
C TRP A 114 -0.47 -0.76 16.41
N ALA A 115 -0.48 -1.46 15.27
CA ALA A 115 -1.00 -0.90 14.03
C ALA A 115 -2.52 -0.67 14.08
N GLU A 116 -3.28 -1.56 14.71
CA GLU A 116 -4.72 -1.36 14.93
C GLU A 116 -4.98 -0.23 15.92
N ALA A 117 -4.15 -0.06 16.95
CA ALA A 117 -4.25 1.09 17.86
C ALA A 117 -3.99 2.42 17.14
N ALA A 118 -3.01 2.46 16.24
CA ALA A 118 -2.74 3.63 15.39
C ALA A 118 -3.93 3.93 14.46
N LEU A 119 -4.52 2.90 13.83
CA LEU A 119 -5.72 3.06 13.01
C LEU A 119 -6.92 3.55 13.84
N ALA A 120 -7.12 3.02 15.05
CA ALA A 120 -8.18 3.48 15.95
C ALA A 120 -8.02 4.97 16.30
N GLY A 121 -6.80 5.40 16.64
CA GLY A 121 -6.49 6.81 16.88
C GLY A 121 -6.75 7.70 15.66
N TRP A 122 -6.46 7.20 14.44
CA TRP A 122 -6.85 7.89 13.21
C TRP A 122 -8.36 7.98 13.06
N CYS A 123 -9.11 6.91 13.29
CA CYS A 123 -10.57 6.93 13.19
C CYS A 123 -11.23 7.88 14.21
N GLU A 124 -10.60 8.12 15.36
CA GLU A 124 -11.08 9.06 16.37
C GLU A 124 -10.83 10.53 16.01
N GLN A 125 -9.71 10.83 15.33
CA GLN A 125 -9.24 12.22 15.16
C GLN A 125 -9.18 12.68 13.69
N GLY A 126 -9.11 11.74 12.76
CA GLY A 126 -8.91 11.96 11.33
C GLY A 126 -10.20 11.91 10.52
N PRO A 127 -10.10 12.18 9.21
CA PRO A 127 -11.22 12.03 8.28
C PRO A 127 -11.77 10.59 8.26
N PRO A 128 -13.08 10.43 7.97
CA PRO A 128 -13.69 9.12 7.87
C PRO A 128 -13.06 8.27 6.78
N ILE A 129 -12.88 6.99 7.08
CA ILE A 129 -12.33 5.98 6.18
C ILE A 129 -13.45 5.11 5.58
N ASP A 130 -13.24 4.65 4.36
CA ASP A 130 -14.04 3.57 3.79
C ASP A 130 -13.37 2.23 4.11
N THR A 131 -14.02 1.41 4.92
CA THR A 131 -13.47 0.13 5.39
C THR A 131 -13.36 -0.92 4.30
N ALA A 132 -14.27 -0.90 3.30
CA ALA A 132 -14.21 -1.81 2.17
C ALA A 132 -13.08 -1.41 1.22
N LEU A 133 -12.90 -0.10 0.98
CA LEU A 133 -11.76 0.41 0.23
C LEU A 133 -10.43 0.10 0.94
N LEU A 134 -10.36 0.24 2.27
CA LEU A 134 -9.19 -0.14 3.06
C LEU A 134 -8.84 -1.62 2.88
N ASP A 135 -9.81 -2.53 2.96
CA ASP A 135 -9.55 -3.97 2.76
C ASP A 135 -9.05 -4.27 1.33
N ALA A 136 -9.63 -3.62 0.31
CA ALA A 136 -9.15 -3.73 -1.06
C ALA A 136 -7.72 -3.16 -1.24
N CYS A 137 -7.40 -2.04 -0.60
CA CYS A 137 -6.07 -1.46 -0.60
C CYS A 137 -5.04 -2.36 0.11
N ILE A 138 -5.40 -3.05 1.21
CA ILE A 138 -4.53 -4.02 1.89
C ILE A 138 -4.18 -5.16 0.94
N GLU A 139 -5.17 -5.67 0.21
CA GLU A 139 -4.94 -6.75 -0.75
C GLU A 139 -4.06 -6.30 -1.93
N ALA A 140 -4.33 -5.12 -2.49
CA ALA A 140 -3.52 -4.56 -3.56
C ALA A 140 -2.08 -4.26 -3.12
N ARG A 141 -1.88 -3.74 -1.90
CA ARG A 141 -0.56 -3.55 -1.29
C ARG A 141 0.16 -4.88 -1.08
N ALA A 142 -0.56 -5.94 -0.67
CA ALA A 142 0.03 -7.26 -0.55
C ALA A 142 0.55 -7.78 -1.91
N LEU A 143 -0.21 -7.58 -2.99
CA LEU A 143 0.21 -7.91 -4.35
C LEU A 143 1.42 -7.08 -4.81
N PHE A 144 1.45 -5.78 -4.51
CA PHE A 144 2.61 -4.93 -4.78
C PHE A 144 3.87 -5.45 -4.07
N VAL A 145 3.77 -5.77 -2.78
CA VAL A 145 4.91 -6.28 -2.01
C VAL A 145 5.37 -7.64 -2.53
N VAL A 146 4.45 -8.52 -2.96
CA VAL A 146 4.80 -9.79 -3.63
C VAL A 146 5.61 -9.52 -4.90
N ALA A 147 5.13 -8.63 -5.77
CA ALA A 147 5.78 -8.28 -7.03
C ALA A 147 7.19 -7.73 -6.81
N TRP A 148 7.32 -6.76 -5.90
CA TRP A 148 8.58 -6.11 -5.56
C TRP A 148 9.59 -7.07 -4.90
N THR A 149 9.12 -7.89 -3.96
CA THR A 149 9.97 -8.89 -3.30
C THR A 149 10.48 -9.94 -4.29
N GLY A 150 9.63 -10.37 -5.23
CA GLY A 150 10.01 -11.28 -6.31
C GLY A 150 11.07 -10.66 -7.22
N TRP A 151 10.88 -9.40 -7.64
CA TRP A 151 11.82 -8.67 -8.49
C TRP A 151 13.20 -8.47 -7.86
N MET A 152 13.25 -8.10 -6.58
CA MET A 152 14.52 -7.95 -5.85
C MET A 152 15.29 -9.27 -5.68
N GLY A 153 14.64 -10.42 -5.83
CA GLY A 153 15.22 -11.73 -5.56
C GLY A 153 15.43 -12.05 -4.07
N ALA A 154 15.93 -13.26 -3.80
CA ALA A 154 16.09 -13.82 -2.47
C ALA A 154 17.50 -13.56 -1.91
N ASP A 155 17.72 -12.40 -1.27
CA ASP A 155 19.04 -12.05 -0.71
C ASP A 155 19.01 -11.56 0.75
N ARG A 156 17.89 -11.75 1.46
CA ARG A 156 17.82 -11.44 2.90
C ARG A 156 17.16 -12.56 3.71
N PRO A 157 17.71 -12.92 4.89
CA PRO A 157 17.07 -13.86 5.81
C PRO A 157 15.63 -13.42 6.14
N GLY A 158 14.69 -14.36 6.24
CA GLY A 158 13.30 -14.07 6.58
C GLY A 158 12.43 -13.53 5.44
N ARG A 159 13.03 -13.08 4.32
CA ARG A 159 12.29 -12.52 3.18
C ARG A 159 11.45 -13.59 2.48
N ARG A 160 12.02 -14.79 2.27
CA ARG A 160 11.31 -15.90 1.60
C ARG A 160 10.14 -16.38 2.44
N GLU A 161 10.34 -16.50 3.74
CA GLU A 161 9.31 -16.92 4.69
C GLU A 161 8.16 -15.90 4.73
N ARG A 162 8.48 -14.59 4.79
CA ARG A 162 7.47 -13.52 4.74
C ARG A 162 6.76 -13.45 3.39
N LEU A 163 7.45 -13.70 2.28
CA LEU A 163 6.85 -13.77 0.95
C LEU A 163 5.87 -14.96 0.86
N ALA A 164 6.29 -16.14 1.31
CA ALA A 164 5.46 -17.34 1.33
C ALA A 164 4.22 -17.15 2.20
N ALA A 165 4.36 -16.57 3.40
CA ALA A 165 3.23 -16.27 4.27
C ALA A 165 2.25 -15.28 3.63
N ARG A 166 2.73 -14.27 2.90
CA ARG A 166 1.88 -13.32 2.19
C ARG A 166 1.15 -13.96 1.00
N LEU A 167 1.81 -14.83 0.25
CA LEU A 167 1.18 -15.62 -0.81
C LEU A 167 0.11 -16.56 -0.25
N ALA A 168 0.39 -17.24 0.87
CA ALA A 168 -0.58 -18.07 1.57
C ALA A 168 -1.81 -17.27 2.05
N TRP A 169 -1.59 -16.08 2.62
CA TRP A 169 -2.67 -15.18 3.03
C TRP A 169 -3.54 -14.75 1.83
N LEU A 170 -2.90 -14.40 0.70
CA LEU A 170 -3.63 -14.09 -0.54
C LEU A 170 -4.45 -15.30 -1.02
N GLN A 171 -3.87 -16.50 -1.01
CA GLN A 171 -4.58 -17.73 -1.40
C GLN A 171 -5.79 -18.01 -0.49
N GLN A 172 -5.65 -17.85 0.83
CA GLN A 172 -6.73 -18.08 1.80
C GLN A 172 -7.90 -17.11 1.64
N ARG A 173 -7.64 -15.87 1.22
CA ARG A 173 -8.71 -14.90 0.88
C ARG A 173 -9.52 -15.29 -0.35
N GLY A 174 -9.04 -16.26 -1.15
CA GLY A 174 -9.69 -16.72 -2.38
C GLY A 174 -9.99 -15.57 -3.36
N GLN A 175 -10.94 -15.80 -4.28
CA GLN A 175 -11.52 -14.73 -5.09
C GLN A 175 -12.47 -13.80 -4.28
N ALA A 176 -12.64 -14.01 -2.98
CA ALA A 176 -13.56 -13.21 -2.17
C ALA A 176 -13.13 -11.74 -2.05
N GLY A 177 -11.81 -11.46 -2.06
CA GLY A 177 -11.29 -10.10 -2.18
C GLY A 177 -11.59 -9.44 -3.54
N VAL A 178 -11.67 -10.24 -4.60
CA VAL A 178 -12.08 -9.82 -5.95
C VAL A 178 -13.58 -9.55 -6.00
N ALA A 179 -14.39 -10.36 -5.31
CA ALA A 179 -15.83 -10.14 -5.16
C ALA A 179 -16.13 -8.91 -4.27
N ALA A 180 -15.37 -8.69 -3.19
CA ALA A 180 -15.46 -7.50 -2.35
C ALA A 180 -15.06 -6.23 -3.14
N ALA A 181 -14.03 -6.32 -3.99
CA ALA A 181 -13.66 -5.26 -4.92
C ALA A 181 -14.73 -5.00 -6.00
N ALA A 182 -15.44 -6.04 -6.45
CA ALA A 182 -16.60 -5.90 -7.33
C ALA A 182 -17.83 -5.32 -6.61
N LEU A 183 -17.86 -5.38 -5.28
CA LEU A 183 -18.93 -4.93 -4.40
C LEU A 183 -18.63 -3.60 -3.72
N ILE A 184 -17.51 -2.92 -3.99
CA ILE A 184 -17.26 -1.62 -3.37
C ILE A 184 -18.38 -0.68 -3.82
N PRO A 185 -19.32 -0.31 -2.94
CA PRO A 185 -20.49 0.46 -3.34
C PRO A 185 -20.04 1.83 -3.83
N ALA A 186 -20.81 2.47 -4.72
CA ALA A 186 -20.68 3.91 -4.90
C ALA A 186 -20.86 4.56 -3.51
N ALA A 187 -19.80 5.18 -3.01
CA ALA A 187 -19.65 5.58 -1.61
C ALA A 187 -20.89 6.30 -1.05
N SER A 188 -21.20 6.04 0.23
CA SER A 188 -21.99 7.00 1.01
C SER A 188 -21.20 8.31 1.11
N PRO A 189 -21.85 9.49 0.93
CA PRO A 189 -21.15 10.75 1.00
C PRO A 189 -20.45 10.89 2.36
N ARG A 190 -19.12 11.06 2.33
CA ARG A 190 -18.31 11.36 3.53
C ARG A 190 -18.88 12.66 4.11
N ARG A 191 -19.52 12.59 5.28
CA ARG A 191 -19.94 13.82 5.98
C ARG A 191 -18.68 14.55 6.48
N PRO A 192 -18.65 15.88 6.35
CA PRO A 192 -17.53 16.70 6.81
C PRO A 192 -17.37 16.65 8.33
#